data_AF-A0A3N6ELX4-F1
#
_entry.id   AF-A0A3N6ELX4-F1
#
_cell.length_a   1.000
_cell.length_b   1.000
_cell.length_c   1.000
_cell.angle_alpha   90.00
_cell.angle_beta   90.00
_cell.angle_gamma   90.00
#
_symmetry.space_group_name_H-M   'P 1'
#
loop_
_entity.id
_entity.type
_entity.pdbx_description
1 polymer ?
#
loop_
_entity_poly.entity_id
_entity_poly.type
_entity_poly.pdbx_seq_one_letter_code
_entity_poly.pdbx_strand_id
1 'polypeptide(L)'
;MVDRFWRRSGFKIKQVNADPDVPAIYAQTHDGFGVSLIVGGEGQIFFDVDSPCVRESEVAESTSRATAPLYEGAEFIPRPNIHSDFWSAGAAEGGGVTSGR
;
A
#
# COMPACT_ATOMS: atom_id res chain seq x y z
N MET A 1 -11.17 -23.19 2.52
CA MET A 1 -9.76 -23.55 2.23
C MET A 1 -8.78 -22.65 2.98
N VAL A 2 -8.94 -21.32 2.90
CA VAL A 2 -8.09 -20.32 3.57
C VAL A 2 -8.10 -20.45 5.10
N ASP A 3 -9.28 -20.44 5.74
CA ASP A 3 -9.39 -20.62 7.21
C ASP A 3 -8.59 -21.83 7.71
N ARG A 4 -8.83 -23.00 7.11
CA ARG A 4 -8.12 -24.24 7.45
C ARG A 4 -6.61 -24.13 7.25
N PHE A 5 -6.15 -23.49 6.18
CA PHE A 5 -4.72 -23.30 5.93
C PHE A 5 -4.10 -22.39 7.00
N TRP A 6 -4.70 -21.22 7.23
CA TRP A 6 -4.21 -20.25 8.23
C TRP A 6 -4.17 -20.82 9.64
N ARG A 7 -5.21 -21.53 10.07
CA ARG A 7 -5.21 -22.22 11.38
C ARG A 7 -4.07 -23.23 11.50
N ARG A 8 -3.84 -24.04 10.45
CA ARG A 8 -2.72 -25.01 10.43
C ARG A 8 -1.36 -24.32 10.40
N SER A 9 -1.27 -23.15 9.80
CA SER A 9 -0.06 -22.32 9.78
C SER A 9 0.14 -21.49 11.05
N GLY A 10 -0.68 -21.67 12.09
CA GLY A 10 -0.52 -21.01 13.38
C GLY A 10 -1.13 -19.61 13.47
N PHE A 11 -1.91 -19.18 12.49
CA PHE A 11 -2.59 -17.89 12.53
C PHE A 11 -3.76 -17.97 13.51
N LYS A 12 -3.92 -16.91 14.32
CA LYS A 12 -5.09 -16.72 15.17
C LYS A 12 -6.18 -16.01 14.38
N ILE A 13 -7.19 -16.76 13.94
CA ILE A 13 -8.40 -16.17 13.32
C ILE A 13 -9.08 -15.25 14.34
N LYS A 14 -9.30 -14.00 13.94
CA LYS A 14 -9.94 -12.96 14.76
C LYS A 14 -11.42 -12.86 14.46
N GLN A 15 -11.78 -12.86 13.18
CA GLN A 15 -13.15 -12.72 12.71
C GLN A 15 -13.30 -13.32 11.31
N VAL A 16 -14.51 -13.78 11.01
CA VAL A 16 -14.94 -14.19 9.67
C VAL A 16 -16.21 -13.43 9.34
N ASN A 17 -16.23 -12.76 8.19
CA ASN A 17 -17.45 -12.25 7.58
C ASN A 17 -17.95 -13.31 6.58
N ALA A 18 -19.09 -13.92 6.87
CA ALA A 18 -19.69 -14.98 6.05
C ALA A 18 -20.74 -14.45 5.06
N ASP A 19 -20.72 -13.15 4.77
CA ASP A 19 -21.55 -12.54 3.75
C ASP A 19 -21.27 -13.20 2.37
N PRO A 20 -22.30 -13.62 1.62
CA PRO A 20 -22.12 -14.32 0.35
C PRO A 20 -21.59 -13.40 -0.77
N ASP A 21 -21.80 -12.10 -0.67
CA ASP A 21 -21.41 -11.13 -1.70
C ASP A 21 -20.05 -10.51 -1.38
N VAL A 22 -19.76 -10.27 -0.09
CA VAL A 22 -18.50 -9.67 0.40
C VAL A 22 -17.82 -10.49 1.50
N PRO A 23 -17.48 -11.78 1.25
CA PRO A 23 -16.87 -12.62 2.26
C PRO A 23 -15.48 -12.11 2.64
N ALA A 24 -15.15 -12.22 3.94
CA ALA A 24 -13.85 -11.81 4.46
C ALA A 24 -13.37 -12.69 5.61
N ILE A 25 -12.06 -12.79 5.77
CA ILE A 25 -11.43 -13.42 6.92
C ILE A 25 -10.31 -12.53 7.45
N TYR A 26 -10.27 -12.39 8.77
CA TYR A 26 -9.30 -11.57 9.50
C TYR A 26 -8.56 -12.46 10.48
N ALA A 27 -7.23 -12.38 10.46
CA ALA A 27 -6.36 -13.20 11.28
C ALA A 27 -5.17 -12.40 11.81
N GLN A 28 -4.43 -13.02 12.72
CA GLN A 28 -3.17 -12.50 13.21
C GLN A 28 -2.10 -13.59 13.14
N THR A 29 -0.91 -13.23 12.68
CA THR A 29 0.26 -14.11 12.67
C THR A 29 0.83 -14.28 14.08
N HIS A 30 1.80 -15.18 14.26
CA HIS A 30 2.46 -15.41 15.55
C HIS A 30 3.26 -14.21 16.08
N ASP A 31 3.69 -13.33 15.18
CA ASP A 31 4.55 -12.16 15.37
C ASP A 31 3.71 -10.88 15.40
N GLY A 32 2.39 -11.02 15.39
CA GLY A 32 1.45 -9.95 15.69
C GLY A 32 0.91 -9.20 14.48
N PHE A 33 1.35 -9.51 13.27
CA PHE A 33 0.82 -8.89 12.05
C PHE A 33 -0.66 -9.21 11.87
N GLY A 34 -1.45 -8.19 11.57
CA GLY A 34 -2.83 -8.35 11.12
C GLY A 34 -2.83 -8.81 9.67
N VAL A 35 -3.67 -9.79 9.34
CA VAL A 35 -3.81 -10.27 7.95
C VAL A 35 -5.29 -10.33 7.60
N SER A 36 -5.66 -9.68 6.50
CA SER A 36 -7.01 -9.70 5.96
C SER A 36 -7.03 -10.36 4.58
N LEU A 37 -8.12 -11.05 4.27
CA LEU A 37 -8.46 -11.45 2.91
C LEU A 37 -9.93 -11.12 2.70
N ILE A 38 -10.21 -10.24 1.75
CA ILE A 38 -11.55 -9.73 1.45
C ILE A 38 -11.83 -9.98 -0.03
N VAL A 39 -13.01 -10.53 -0.33
CA VAL A 39 -13.54 -10.57 -1.69
C VAL A 39 -14.48 -9.37 -1.84
N GLY A 40 -14.09 -8.42 -2.70
CA GLY A 40 -14.83 -7.21 -3.01
C GLY A 40 -15.64 -7.33 -4.30
N GLY A 41 -16.03 -6.17 -4.84
CA GLY A 41 -16.84 -6.07 -6.05
C GLY A 41 -16.26 -6.87 -7.21
N GLU A 42 -17.12 -7.54 -7.97
CA GLU A 42 -16.76 -8.35 -9.14
C GLU A 42 -15.75 -9.48 -8.84
N GLY A 43 -15.61 -9.89 -7.57
CA GLY A 43 -14.70 -10.96 -7.17
C GLY A 43 -13.25 -10.51 -6.97
N GLN A 44 -12.99 -9.20 -6.96
CA GLN A 44 -11.70 -8.61 -6.61
C GLN A 44 -11.21 -9.13 -5.25
N ILE A 45 -9.94 -9.52 -5.17
CA ILE A 45 -9.34 -9.98 -3.92
C ILE A 45 -8.42 -8.90 -3.36
N PHE A 46 -8.68 -8.49 -2.12
CA PHE A 46 -7.78 -7.68 -1.32
C PHE A 46 -7.10 -8.58 -0.29
N PHE A 47 -5.78 -8.47 -0.21
CA PHE A 47 -4.96 -9.18 0.76
C PHE A 47 -4.03 -8.19 1.42
N ASP A 48 -4.36 -7.80 2.66
CA ASP A 48 -3.61 -6.79 3.40
C ASP A 48 -2.85 -7.43 4.55
N VAL A 49 -1.67 -6.88 4.84
CA VAL A 49 -0.83 -7.27 5.97
C VAL A 49 -0.43 -6.03 6.74
N ASP A 50 -1.03 -5.87 7.91
CA ASP A 50 -0.80 -4.75 8.81
C ASP A 50 0.31 -5.09 9.80
N SER A 51 1.27 -4.20 9.97
CA SER A 51 2.31 -4.38 10.98
C SER A 51 1.71 -4.36 12.40
N PRO A 52 2.26 -5.15 13.34
CA PRO A 52 1.94 -4.94 14.75
C PRO A 52 2.36 -3.54 15.18
N CYS A 53 1.91 -3.09 16.35
CA CYS A 53 2.41 -1.87 16.96
C CYS A 53 3.95 -1.94 17.06
N VAL A 54 4.63 -1.16 16.22
CA VAL A 54 6.08 -1.01 16.26
C VAL A 54 6.46 0.08 17.24
N ARG A 55 7.66 -0.02 17.80
CA ARG A 55 8.25 1.10 18.53
C ARG A 55 8.68 2.16 17.53
N GLU A 56 8.43 3.43 17.86
CA GLU A 56 9.02 4.53 17.12
C GLU A 56 10.54 4.36 17.11
N SER A 57 11.11 4.48 15.91
CA SER A 57 12.54 4.41 15.69
C SER A 57 12.98 5.74 15.12
N GLU A 58 14.07 6.27 15.63
CA GLU A 58 14.77 7.35 14.95
C GLU A 58 15.19 6.85 13.56
N VAL A 59 14.83 7.62 12.53
CA VAL A 59 15.29 7.40 11.16
C VAL A 59 16.39 8.42 10.92
N ALA A 60 17.52 7.94 10.40
CA ALA A 60 18.61 8.84 10.06
C ALA A 60 18.14 9.87 9.03
N GLU A 61 18.52 11.12 9.24
CA GLU A 61 18.31 12.18 8.27
C GLU A 61 18.91 11.81 6.92
N SER A 62 18.27 12.26 5.84
CA SER A 62 18.81 12.07 4.49
C SER A 62 20.18 12.73 4.38
N THR A 63 21.21 11.95 4.08
CA THR A 63 22.55 12.48 3.77
C THR A 63 22.60 13.16 2.40
N SER A 64 21.59 12.96 1.56
CA SER A 64 21.49 13.56 0.24
C SER A 64 21.07 15.01 0.34
N ARG A 65 21.80 15.89 -0.35
CA ARG A 65 21.44 17.31 -0.44
C ARG A 65 20.05 17.44 -1.08
N ALA A 66 19.18 18.21 -0.43
CA ALA A 66 17.88 18.55 -1.00
C ALA A 66 18.06 19.20 -2.38
N THR A 67 17.31 18.71 -3.36
CA THR A 67 17.24 19.28 -4.72
C THR A 67 16.12 20.31 -4.86
N ALA A 68 15.28 20.44 -3.83
CA ALA A 68 14.17 21.38 -3.72
C ALA A 68 14.29 22.19 -2.41
N PRO A 69 13.69 23.40 -2.33
CA PRO A 69 13.59 24.14 -1.08
C PRO A 69 12.89 23.31 0.00
N LEU A 70 13.45 23.34 1.21
CA LEU A 70 12.80 22.77 2.40
C LEU A 70 11.81 23.82 2.93
N TYR A 71 10.59 23.38 3.24
CA TYR A 71 9.52 24.24 3.77
C TYR A 71 9.27 23.92 5.25
N GLU A 72 10.33 23.87 6.06
CA GLU A 72 10.22 23.59 7.49
C GLU A 72 9.36 24.64 8.21
N GLY A 73 8.34 24.19 8.94
CA GLY A 73 7.44 25.07 9.69
C GLY A 73 6.48 25.89 8.83
N ALA A 74 6.42 25.67 7.50
CA ALA A 74 5.47 26.37 6.64
C ALA A 74 4.04 25.87 6.89
N GLU A 75 3.13 26.80 7.19
CA GLU A 75 1.69 26.51 7.31
C GLU A 75 1.07 26.13 5.95
N PHE A 76 1.64 26.63 4.85
CA PHE A 76 1.21 26.35 3.48
C PHE A 76 2.34 25.76 2.66
N ILE A 77 2.30 24.44 2.46
CA ILE A 77 3.20 23.73 1.55
C ILE A 77 2.70 23.99 0.11
N PRO A 78 3.52 24.55 -0.79
CA PRO A 78 3.09 24.79 -2.16
C PRO A 78 2.79 23.47 -2.87
N ARG A 79 1.87 23.51 -3.83
CA ARG A 79 1.69 22.36 -4.73
C ARG A 79 3.04 22.06 -5.42
N PRO A 80 3.36 20.78 -5.67
CA PRO A 80 4.59 20.41 -6.37
C PRO A 80 4.74 21.21 -7.66
N ASN A 81 5.80 22.02 -7.74
CA ASN A 81 6.08 22.93 -8.85
C ASN A 81 7.51 22.76 -9.39
N ILE A 82 8.26 21.78 -8.88
CA ILE A 82 9.62 21.46 -9.32
C ILE A 82 9.57 20.20 -10.17
N HIS A 83 10.11 20.29 -11.38
CA HIS A 83 10.22 19.16 -12.28
C HIS A 83 11.31 18.20 -11.80
N SER A 84 11.02 16.91 -11.79
CA SER A 84 11.98 15.83 -11.55
C SER A 84 11.98 14.90 -12.76
N ASP A 85 13.13 14.65 -13.37
CA ASP A 85 13.20 13.72 -14.52
C ASP A 85 12.71 12.30 -14.17
N PHE A 86 12.71 11.92 -12.89
CA PHE A 86 12.17 10.65 -12.42
C PHE A 86 10.67 10.73 -12.12
N TRP A 87 10.24 11.69 -11.29
CA TRP A 87 8.84 11.79 -10.81
C TRP A 87 7.91 12.59 -11.72
N SER A 88 8.47 13.34 -12.66
CA SER A 88 7.78 14.20 -13.62
C SER A 88 8.11 13.83 -15.06
N ALA A 89 8.79 12.70 -15.29
CA ALA A 89 8.88 12.13 -16.63
C ALA A 89 7.46 11.98 -17.16
N GLY A 90 7.18 12.66 -18.27
CA GLY A 90 6.03 12.33 -19.08
C GLY A 90 6.15 10.85 -19.46
N ALA A 91 5.07 10.10 -19.32
CA ALA A 91 5.05 8.74 -19.82
C ALA A 91 5.50 8.76 -21.28
N ALA A 92 6.49 7.96 -21.64
CA ALA A 92 6.53 7.45 -23.00
C ALA A 92 5.35 6.48 -23.12
N GLU A 93 4.15 7.02 -23.34
CA GLU A 93 3.05 6.20 -23.83
C GLU A 93 3.46 5.72 -25.21
N GLY A 94 3.88 4.46 -25.29
CA GLY A 94 3.93 3.73 -26.54
C GLY A 94 2.53 3.70 -27.13
N GLY A 95 2.21 4.68 -27.96
CA GLY A 95 0.95 4.81 -28.68
C GLY A 95 1.22 5.43 -30.04
N GLY A 96 1.42 4.58 -31.05
CA GLY A 96 1.68 5.01 -32.42
C GLY A 96 0.56 5.91 -32.96
N VAL A 97 0.93 7.11 -33.41
CA VAL A 97 0.13 7.83 -34.40
C VAL A 97 0.58 7.33 -35.76
N THR A 98 -0.21 6.44 -36.36
CA THR A 98 -0.15 6.22 -37.80
C THR A 98 -0.57 7.52 -38.47
N SER A 99 0.37 8.22 -39.12
CA SER A 99 0.04 9.31 -40.03
C SER A 99 -0.70 8.72 -41.23
N GLY A 100 -2.03 8.85 -41.21
CA GLY A 100 -2.86 8.69 -42.40
C GLY A 100 -2.57 9.80 -43.42
N ARG A 101 -2.63 9.40 -44.69
CA ARG A 101 -2.39 10.18 -45.91
C ARG A 101 -3.18 11.46 -46.03
#